data_AF-A0A1H6CRF7-F1
#
_entry.id   AF-A0A1H6CRF7-F1
#
_cell.length_a   1.000
_cell.length_b   1.000
_cell.length_c   1.000
_cell.angle_alpha   90.00
_cell.angle_beta   90.00
_cell.angle_gamma   90.00
#
_symmetry.space_group_name_H-M   'P 1'
#
loop_
_entity.id
_entity.type
_entity.pdbx_description
1 polymer ?
#
loop_
_entity_poly.entity_id
_entity_poly.type
_entity_poly.pdbx_seq_one_letter_code
_entity_poly.pdbx_strand_id
1 'polypeptide(L)'
;MEFLSAAQQVELCLDRLSMGEQLEESEKWEHLHTLWLAKKVPELVCTPAVAQAAHDYTLALHALLRGQATEAGAPPKRELRFAFMEAARQELGMASEPLRRDLPARELGQ
;
A
#
# COMPACT_ATOMS: atom_id res chain seq x y z
N MET A 1 -12.08 8.65 6.33
CA MET A 1 -10.67 8.22 6.32
C MET A 1 -10.60 7.07 5.33
N GLU A 2 -10.57 7.38 4.03
CA GLU A 2 -10.95 6.39 2.99
C GLU A 2 -9.76 5.72 2.30
N PHE A 3 -8.52 6.20 2.49
CA PHE A 3 -7.37 5.74 1.71
C PHE A 3 -7.05 4.26 1.93
N LEU A 4 -6.95 3.81 3.19
CA LEU A 4 -6.67 2.39 3.49
C LEU A 4 -7.80 1.48 3.02
N SER A 5 -9.06 1.94 3.11
CA SER A 5 -10.22 1.19 2.60
C SER A 5 -10.14 1.03 1.08
N ALA A 6 -9.86 2.11 0.34
CA ALA A 6 -9.70 2.06 -1.11
C ALA A 6 -8.50 1.19 -1.54
N ALA A 7 -7.37 1.32 -0.83
CA ALA A 7 -6.20 0.47 -1.07
C ALA A 7 -6.52 -1.02 -0.84
N GLN A 8 -7.26 -1.32 0.24
CA GLN A 8 -7.69 -2.69 0.54
C GLN A 8 -8.57 -3.28 -0.57
N GLN A 9 -9.47 -2.50 -1.17
CA GLN A 9 -10.30 -2.99 -2.28
C GLN A 9 -9.44 -3.39 -3.50
N VAL A 10 -8.42 -2.60 -3.83
CA VAL A 10 -7.46 -2.97 -4.87
C VAL A 10 -6.65 -4.22 -4.49
N GLU A 11 -6.26 -4.35 -3.22
CA GLU A 11 -5.58 -5.57 -2.75
C GLU A 11 -6.44 -6.82 -2.87
N LEU A 12 -7.74 -6.73 -2.56
CA LEU A 12 -8.68 -7.85 -2.76
C LEU A 12 -8.81 -8.23 -4.23
N CYS A 13 -8.81 -7.25 -5.13
CA CYS A 13 -8.78 -7.50 -6.57
C CYS A 13 -7.50 -8.27 -6.97
N LEU A 14 -6.34 -7.86 -6.46
CA LEU A 14 -5.07 -8.55 -6.70
C LEU A 14 -5.09 -9.99 -6.17
N ASP A 15 -5.68 -10.21 -4.99
CA ASP A 15 -5.79 -11.54 -4.40
C ASP A 15 -6.70 -12.44 -5.27
N ARG A 16 -7.83 -11.93 -5.76
CA ARG A 16 -8.71 -12.64 -6.70
C ARG A 16 -8.00 -13.00 -8.01
N LEU A 17 -7.26 -12.06 -8.59
CA LEU A 17 -6.42 -12.33 -9.78
C LEU A 17 -5.38 -13.42 -9.49
N SER A 18 -4.76 -13.43 -8.30
CA SER A 18 -3.80 -14.46 -7.91
C SER A 18 -4.41 -15.86 -7.78
N MET A 19 -5.72 -15.93 -7.48
CA MET A 19 -6.50 -17.17 -7.45
C MET A 19 -7.02 -17.60 -8.84
N GLY A 20 -6.67 -16.85 -9.89
CA GLY A 20 -7.05 -17.15 -11.28
C GLY A 20 -8.42 -16.60 -11.69
N GLU A 21 -9.05 -15.76 -10.86
CA GLU A 21 -10.27 -15.07 -11.26
C GLU A 21 -9.98 -14.04 -12.37
N GLN A 22 -10.96 -13.83 -13.24
CA GLN A 22 -10.94 -12.74 -14.20
C GLN A 22 -11.71 -11.55 -13.60
N LEU A 23 -11.13 -10.36 -13.73
CA LEU A 23 -11.79 -9.11 -13.36
C LEU A 23 -12.10 -8.32 -14.61
N GLU A 24 -13.31 -7.77 -14.67
CA GLU A 24 -13.73 -6.87 -15.74
C GLU A 24 -12.88 -5.59 -15.71
N GLU A 25 -12.56 -5.05 -16.88
CA GLU A 25 -11.73 -3.84 -16.96
C GLU A 25 -12.41 -2.63 -16.29
N SER A 26 -13.75 -2.56 -16.37
CA SER A 26 -14.53 -1.53 -15.68
C SER A 26 -14.40 -1.60 -14.16
N GLU A 27 -14.35 -2.81 -13.59
CA GLU A 27 -14.17 -3.04 -12.16
C GLU A 27 -12.77 -2.59 -11.71
N LYS A 28 -11.73 -2.97 -12.48
CA LYS A 28 -10.36 -2.48 -12.22
C LYS A 28 -10.29 -0.96 -12.25
N TRP A 29 -10.90 -0.34 -13.26
CA TRP A 29 -10.91 1.11 -13.42
C TRP A 29 -11.60 1.82 -12.25
N GLU A 30 -12.75 1.32 -11.80
CA GLU A 30 -13.50 1.87 -10.66
C GLU A 30 -12.66 1.86 -9.38
N HIS A 31 -12.02 0.73 -9.07
CA HIS A 31 -11.17 0.63 -7.88
C HIS A 31 -9.92 1.51 -7.95
N LEU A 32 -9.27 1.60 -9.13
CA LEU A 32 -8.12 2.49 -9.32
C LEU A 32 -8.50 3.96 -9.22
N HIS A 33 -9.66 4.35 -9.77
CA HIS A 33 -10.15 5.71 -9.68
C HIS A 33 -10.48 6.09 -8.23
N THR A 34 -11.15 5.19 -7.51
CA THR A 34 -11.47 5.37 -6.09
C THR A 34 -10.21 5.51 -5.25
N LEU A 35 -9.19 4.68 -5.48
CA LEU A 35 -7.89 4.79 -4.82
C LEU A 35 -7.20 6.12 -5.13
N TRP A 36 -7.20 6.55 -6.39
CA TRP A 36 -6.61 7.82 -6.79
C TRP A 36 -7.26 9.01 -6.08
N LEU A 37 -8.59 9.03 -5.99
CA LEU A 37 -9.34 10.05 -5.25
C LEU A 37 -9.00 10.01 -3.77
N ALA A 38 -8.99 8.83 -3.16
CA ALA A 38 -8.73 8.67 -1.73
C ALA A 38 -7.31 9.12 -1.34
N LYS A 39 -6.31 8.94 -2.23
CA LYS A 39 -4.94 9.42 -2.04
C LYS A 39 -4.87 10.96 -1.92
N LYS A 40 -5.80 11.69 -2.52
CA LYS A 40 -5.78 13.17 -2.47
C LYS A 40 -5.92 13.72 -1.06
N VAL A 41 -6.58 12.99 -0.16
CA VAL A 41 -6.68 13.42 1.24
C VAL A 41 -5.29 13.47 1.89
N PRO A 42 -4.50 12.37 1.94
CA PRO A 42 -3.11 12.43 2.40
C PRO A 42 -2.25 13.50 1.71
N GLU A 43 -2.40 13.71 0.40
CA GLU A 43 -1.63 14.74 -0.33
C GLU A 43 -1.97 16.18 0.10
N LEU A 44 -3.20 16.43 0.56
CA LEU A 44 -3.67 17.77 0.92
C LEU A 44 -3.52 18.11 2.40
N VAL A 45 -3.63 17.11 3.29
CA VAL A 45 -3.78 17.36 4.73
C VAL A 45 -2.66 16.81 5.59
N CYS A 46 -1.85 15.87 5.07
CA CYS A 46 -0.76 15.26 5.82
C CYS A 46 0.59 15.88 5.47
N THR A 47 1.61 15.51 6.24
CA THR A 47 3.01 15.87 5.99
C THR A 47 3.50 15.29 4.67
N PRO A 48 4.57 15.88 4.08
CA PRO A 48 5.16 15.36 2.84
C PRO A 48 5.56 13.88 2.91
N ALA A 49 6.00 13.39 4.07
CA ALA A 49 6.38 11.99 4.25
C ALA A 49 5.17 11.04 4.10
N VAL A 50 4.04 11.36 4.73
CA VAL A 50 2.81 10.57 4.61
C VAL A 50 2.24 10.65 3.19
N ALA A 51 2.24 11.84 2.61
CA ALA A 51 1.80 12.05 1.23
C ALA A 51 2.62 11.22 0.23
N GLN A 52 3.95 11.22 0.37
CA GLN A 52 4.85 10.44 -0.49
C GLN A 52 4.62 8.94 -0.32
N ALA A 53 4.53 8.45 0.93
CA ALA A 53 4.28 7.03 1.17
C ALA A 53 2.91 6.57 0.61
N ALA A 54 1.87 7.42 0.70
CA ALA A 54 0.58 7.14 0.08
C ALA A 54 0.68 7.11 -1.46
N HIS A 55 1.47 8.01 -2.04
CA HIS A 55 1.74 8.07 -3.47
C HIS A 55 2.44 6.80 -3.98
N ASP A 56 3.54 6.40 -3.35
CA ASP A 56 4.33 5.24 -3.76
C ASP A 56 3.50 3.95 -3.67
N TYR A 57 2.73 3.80 -2.58
CA TYR A 57 1.83 2.67 -2.42
C TYR A 57 0.73 2.64 -3.50
N THR A 58 0.15 3.79 -3.84
CA THR A 58 -0.85 3.91 -4.91
C THR A 58 -0.27 3.52 -6.28
N LEU A 59 0.95 3.98 -6.60
CA LEU A 59 1.61 3.63 -7.86
C LEU A 59 1.86 2.13 -7.98
N ALA A 60 2.34 1.50 -6.91
CA ALA A 60 2.56 0.06 -6.91
C ALA A 60 1.26 -0.73 -7.09
N LEU A 61 0.18 -0.35 -6.40
CA LEU A 61 -1.14 -0.98 -6.57
C LEU A 61 -1.67 -0.81 -7.99
N HIS A 62 -1.49 0.36 -8.59
CA HIS A 62 -1.90 0.64 -9.96
C HIS A 62 -1.14 -0.21 -10.98
N ALA A 63 0.19 -0.29 -10.85
CA ALA A 63 1.02 -1.12 -11.72
C ALA A 63 0.64 -2.60 -11.62
N LEU A 64 0.50 -3.11 -10.39
CA LEU A 64 0.14 -4.51 -10.13
C LEU A 64 -1.24 -4.87 -10.71
N LEU A 65 -2.27 -4.02 -10.51
CA LEU A 65 -3.62 -4.35 -10.98
C LEU A 65 -3.72 -4.33 -12.51
N ARG A 66 -2.89 -3.52 -13.17
CA ARG A 66 -2.77 -3.51 -14.63
C ARG A 66 -1.87 -4.61 -15.19
N GLY A 67 -1.33 -5.48 -14.34
CA GLY A 67 -0.40 -6.54 -14.76
C GLY A 67 0.93 -6.00 -15.30
N GLN A 68 1.30 -4.77 -14.94
CA GLN A 68 2.59 -4.20 -15.32
C GLN A 68 3.69 -4.80 -14.45
N ALA A 69 4.81 -5.17 -15.09
CA ALA A 69 5.98 -5.62 -14.35
C ALA A 69 6.43 -4.51 -13.40
N THR A 70 6.54 -4.83 -12.12
CA THR A 70 7.20 -3.95 -11.16
C THR A 70 8.69 -3.93 -11.49
N GLU A 71 9.31 -2.76 -11.50
CA GLU A 71 10.74 -2.65 -11.80
C GLU A 71 11.56 -3.56 -10.89
N ALA A 72 12.63 -4.15 -11.42
CA ALA A 72 13.51 -5.02 -10.63
C ALA A 72 14.10 -4.21 -9.46
N GLY A 73 13.76 -4.60 -8.23
CA GLY A 73 14.16 -3.88 -7.01
C GLY A 73 13.11 -2.92 -6.45
N ALA A 74 11.93 -2.78 -7.08
CA ALA A 74 10.82 -2.06 -6.50
C ALA A 74 10.38 -2.71 -5.18
N PRO A 75 10.12 -1.92 -4.11
CA PRO A 75 9.68 -2.47 -2.84
C PRO A 75 8.38 -3.27 -3.01
N PRO A 76 8.25 -4.46 -2.39
CA PRO A 76 7.01 -5.21 -2.41
C PRO A 76 5.83 -4.37 -1.90
N LYS A 77 4.64 -4.57 -2.48
CA LYS A 77 3.35 -3.95 -2.07
C LYS A 77 3.19 -3.87 -0.54
N ARG A 78 3.53 -4.98 0.13
CA ARG A 78 3.44 -5.10 1.59
C ARG A 78 4.34 -4.10 2.31
N GLU A 79 5.54 -3.84 1.80
CA GLU A 79 6.47 -2.88 2.38
C GLU A 79 5.98 -1.45 2.24
N LEU A 80 5.43 -1.10 1.08
CA LEU A 80 4.85 0.23 0.83
C LEU A 80 3.63 0.48 1.72
N ARG A 81 2.78 -0.52 1.93
CA ARG A 81 1.68 -0.43 2.90
C ARG A 81 2.20 -0.14 4.30
N PHE A 82 3.25 -0.83 4.73
CA PHE A 82 3.87 -0.58 6.04
C PHE A 82 4.49 0.81 6.13
N ALA A 83 5.22 1.24 5.10
CA ALA A 83 5.82 2.57 5.06
C ALA A 83 4.77 3.68 5.24
N PHE A 84 3.62 3.56 4.56
CA PHE A 84 2.50 4.48 4.74
C PHE A 84 1.97 4.49 6.18
N MET A 85 1.70 3.31 6.76
CA MET A 85 1.17 3.22 8.12
C MET A 85 2.18 3.75 9.16
N GLU A 86 3.47 3.53 8.95
CA GLU A 86 4.52 4.02 9.85
C GLU A 86 4.66 5.54 9.77
N ALA A 87 4.67 6.12 8.56
CA ALA A 87 4.68 7.56 8.38
C ALA A 87 3.47 8.22 9.05
N ALA A 88 2.28 7.64 8.88
CA ALA A 88 1.06 8.14 9.51
C ALA A 88 1.13 8.07 11.05
N ARG A 89 1.71 7.00 11.61
CA ARG A 89 1.92 6.89 13.07
C ARG A 89 2.90 7.93 13.60
N GLN A 90 3.98 8.18 12.86
CA GLN A 90 4.97 9.20 13.23
C GLN A 90 4.34 10.59 13.27
N GLU A 91 3.53 10.94 12.26
CA GLU A 91 2.78 12.20 12.22
C GLU A 91 1.82 12.35 13.42
N LEU A 92 1.20 11.25 13.86
CA LEU A 92 0.30 11.22 15.01
C LEU A 92 1.02 11.15 16.37
N GLY A 93 2.36 11.13 16.40
CA GLY A 93 3.14 11.01 17.64
C GLY A 93 3.08 9.62 18.30
N MET A 94 2.66 8.59 17.54
CA MET A 94 2.43 7.22 18.02
C MET A 94 3.62 6.28 17.78
N ALA A 95 4.77 6.80 17.33
CA ALA A 95 5.91 6.02 16.83
C ALA A 95 6.92 5.58 17.92
N SER A 96 6.45 5.29 19.15
CA SER A 96 7.33 4.80 20.21
C SER A 96 7.94 3.43 19.90
N GLU A 97 7.26 2.61 19.11
CA GLU A 97 7.72 1.30 18.62
C GLU A 97 7.36 1.12 17.14
N PRO A 98 8.26 0.54 16.31
CA PRO A 98 7.99 0.23 14.91
C PRO A 98 6.80 -0.73 14.75
N LEU A 99 5.97 -0.53 13.71
CA LEU A 99 4.90 -1.49 13.37
C LEU A 99 5.43 -2.88 13.02
N ARG A 100 6.62 -2.93 12.42
CA ARG A 100 7.27 -4.20 12.10
C ARG A 100 7.83 -4.80 13.37
N ARG A 101 7.25 -5.92 13.77
CA ARG A 101 7.87 -6.85 14.70
C ARG A 101 8.90 -7.63 13.90
N ASP A 102 10.15 -7.22 13.96
CA ASP A 102 11.21 -8.15 13.59
C ASP A 102 11.04 -9.37 14.50
N LEU A 103 10.79 -10.55 13.90
CA LEU A 103 10.94 -11.79 14.63
C LEU A 103 12.36 -11.73 15.22
N PRO A 104 12.54 -11.83 16.55
CA PRO A 104 13.87 -11.92 17.09
C PRO A 104 14.53 -13.06 16.33
N ALA A 105 15.68 -12.77 15.70
CA ALA A 105 16.51 -13.79 15.10
C ALA A 105 16.67 -14.85 16.19
N ARG A 106 15.91 -15.95 16.06
CA ARG A 106 16.06 -17.10 16.94
C ARG A 106 17.54 -17.36 16.90
N GLU A 107 18.16 -17.34 18.08
CA GLU A 107 19.54 -17.69 18.32
C GLU A 107 19.83 -19.03 17.61
N LEU A 108 20.22 -18.95 16.34
CA LEU A 108 20.89 -20.02 15.61
C LEU A 108 22.35 -19.88 15.99
N GLY A 109 22.61 -20.20 17.26
CA GLY A 109 23.89 -20.03 17.91
C GLY A 109 24.12 -21.17 18.87
N GLN A 110 24.74 -22.22 18.31
CA GLN A 110 25.40 -23.39 18.93
C GLN A 110 24.55 -24.65 19.11
#